data_AF-A0A423IJL3-F1
#
_entry.id   AF-A0A423IJL3-F1
#
_cell.length_a   1.000
_cell.length_b   1.000
_cell.length_c   1.000
_cell.angle_alpha   90.00
_cell.angle_beta   90.00
_cell.angle_gamma   90.00
#
_symmetry.space_group_name_H-M   'P 1'
#
loop_
_entity.id
_entity.type
_entity.pdbx_description
1 polymer ?
#
loop_
_entity_poly.entity_id
_entity_poly.type
_entity_poly.pdbx_seq_one_letter_code
_entity_poly.pdbx_strand_id
1 'polypeptide(L)' 'MWCLYWQSLFQQAIQAVHRYNESKGLKPAEEVERLRLDTESLMAAVQEYQLRMLAGPVQTLH' A
#
# COMPACT_ATOMS: atom_id res chain seq x y z
N MET A 1 -10.64 -15.52 -5.20
CA MET A 1 -10.64 -14.74 -3.94
C MET A 1 -9.51 -13.69 -3.87
N TRP A 2 -8.30 -14.00 -4.36
CA TRP A 2 -7.13 -13.10 -4.33
C TRP A 2 -7.30 -11.78 -5.13
N CYS A 3 -8.00 -11.82 -6.27
CA CYS A 3 -8.28 -10.63 -7.09
C CYS A 3 -9.05 -9.51 -6.35
N LEU A 4 -9.98 -9.89 -5.46
CA LEU A 4 -10.77 -8.92 -4.69
C LEU A 4 -9.95 -8.27 -3.55
N TYR A 5 -9.08 -9.06 -2.91
CA TYR A 5 -8.14 -8.55 -1.90
C TYR A 5 -7.15 -7.54 -2.52
N TRP A 6 -6.59 -7.90 -3.69
CA TRP A 6 -5.73 -7.01 -4.46
C TRP A 6 -6.40 -5.68 -4.81
N GLN A 7 -7.62 -5.74 -5.36
CA GLN A 7 -8.36 -4.54 -5.76
C GLN A 7 -8.60 -3.61 -4.57
N SER A 8 -8.99 -4.16 -3.42
CA SER A 8 -9.19 -3.37 -2.20
C SER A 8 -7.90 -2.73 -1.69
N LEU A 9 -6.81 -3.52 -1.62
CA LEU A 9 -5.52 -3.05 -1.13
C LEU A 9 -4.95 -1.95 -2.03
N PHE A 10 -5.01 -2.13 -3.35
CA PHE A 10 -4.54 -1.15 -4.32
C PHE A 10 -5.34 0.17 -4.23
N GLN A 11 -6.67 0.09 -4.12
CA GLN A 11 -7.51 1.29 -3.95
C GLN A 11 -7.18 2.05 -2.66
N GLN A 12 -6.95 1.35 -1.55
CA GLN A 12 -6.55 1.97 -0.29
C GLN A 12 -5.19 2.68 -0.41
N ALA A 13 -4.21 2.05 -1.04
CA ALA A 13 -2.89 2.63 -1.25
C ALA A 13 -2.95 3.91 -2.11
N ILE A 14 -3.71 3.90 -3.21
CA ILE A 14 -3.89 5.08 -4.06
C ILE A 14 -4.57 6.21 -3.30
N GLN A 15 -5.64 5.92 -2.54
CA GLN A 15 -6.31 6.95 -1.73
C GLN A 15 -5.38 7.55 -0.66
N ALA A 16 -4.51 6.73 -0.04
CA ALA A 16 -3.54 7.23 0.93
C ALA A 16 -2.52 8.18 0.29
N VAL A 17 -1.98 7.81 -0.88
CA VAL A 17 -1.06 8.68 -1.66
C VAL A 17 -1.73 10.02 -1.99
N HIS A 18 -2.99 10.00 -2.43
CA HIS A 18 -3.75 11.23 -2.71
C HIS A 18 -3.89 12.11 -1.46
N ARG A 19 -4.38 11.55 -0.34
CA ARG A 19 -4.56 12.29 0.92
C ARG A 19 -3.25 12.87 1.43
N TYR A 20 -2.16 12.09 1.37
CA TYR A 20 -0.83 12.56 1.77
C TYR A 20 -0.40 13.74 0.89
N ASN A 21 -0.53 13.64 -0.44
CA ASN A 21 -0.13 14.72 -1.35
C ASN A 21 -0.98 15.98 -1.17
N GLU A 22 -2.31 15.84 -1.01
CA GLU A 22 -3.21 16.95 -0.75
C GLU A 22 -2.94 17.63 0.60
N SER A 23 -2.45 16.88 1.60
CA SER A 23 -2.15 17.44 2.92
C SER A 23 -0.92 18.36 2.94
N LYS A 24 0.00 18.22 1.98
CA LYS A 24 1.26 18.98 1.94
C LYS A 24 1.00 20.47 1.80
N GLY A 25 1.44 21.24 2.79
CA GLY A 25 1.24 22.69 2.82
C GLY A 25 -0.17 23.14 3.22
N LEU A 26 -1.10 22.22 3.44
CA LEU A 26 -2.46 22.51 3.93
C LEU A 26 -2.66 22.08 5.39
N LYS A 27 -1.95 21.04 5.83
CA LYS A 27 -2.09 20.43 7.16
C LYS A 27 -0.84 20.64 8.03
N PRO A 28 -0.98 20.57 9.37
CA PRO A 28 0.16 20.57 10.28
C PRO A 28 1.13 19.43 9.98
N ALA A 29 2.42 19.66 10.25
CA ALA A 29 3.48 18.69 9.95
C ALA A 29 3.24 17.31 10.59
N GLU A 30 2.69 17.27 11.81
CA GLU A 30 2.34 16.01 12.48
C GLU A 30 1.27 15.21 11.72
N GLU A 31 0.24 15.88 11.19
CA GLU A 31 -0.82 15.22 10.42
C GLU A 31 -0.28 14.73 9.05
N VAL A 32 0.56 15.53 8.40
CA VAL A 32 1.24 15.14 7.15
C VAL A 32 2.14 13.93 7.38
N GLU A 33 2.86 13.87 8.49
CA GLU A 33 3.75 12.76 8.83
C GLU A 33 2.97 11.47 9.11
N ARG A 34 1.82 11.55 9.80
CA ARG A 34 0.93 10.40 9.98
C ARG A 34 0.44 9.86 8.63
N LEU A 35 0.03 10.75 7.72
CA LEU A 35 -0.40 10.36 6.37
C LEU A 35 0.73 9.76 5.53
N ARG A 36 1.98 10.22 5.74
CA ARG A 36 3.17 9.61 5.12
C ARG A 36 3.35 8.16 5.59
N LEU A 37 3.31 7.92 6.90
CA LEU A 37 3.47 6.59 7.48
C LEU A 37 2.37 5.63 7.02
N ASP A 38 1.11 6.08 6.97
CA ASP A 38 -0.01 5.29 6.45
C ASP A 38 0.20 4.91 4.97
N THR A 39 0.67 5.87 4.17
CA THR A 39 0.99 5.66 2.75
C THR A 39 2.10 4.63 2.59
N GLU A 40 3.18 4.74 3.36
CA GLU A 40 4.31 3.81 3.32
C GLU A 40 3.91 2.39 3.71
N SER A 41 3.11 2.26 4.77
CA SER A 41 2.59 0.96 5.20
C SER A 41 1.74 0.29 4.11
N LEU A 42 0.85 1.04 3.46
CA LEU A 42 -0.01 0.50 2.40
C LEU A 42 0.76 0.13 1.14
N MET A 43 1.76 0.94 0.77
CA MET A 43 2.63 0.64 -0.38
C MET A 43 3.51 -0.58 -0.12
N ALA A 44 4.00 -0.77 1.11
CA ALA A 44 4.73 -1.98 1.50
C ALA A 44 3.87 -3.24 1.38
N ALA A 45 2.61 -3.17 1.83
CA ALA A 45 1.66 -4.29 1.70
C ALA A 45 1.34 -4.60 0.22
N VAL A 46 1.20 -3.58 -0.63
CA VAL A 46 1.05 -3.75 -2.08
C VAL A 46 2.26 -4.49 -2.68
N GLN A 47 3.48 -4.06 -2.32
CA GLN A 47 4.70 -4.67 -2.81
C GLN A 47 4.84 -6.12 -2.34
N GLU A 48 4.53 -6.41 -1.08
CA GLU A 48 4.51 -7.77 -0.54
C GLU A 48 3.50 -8.65 -1.30
N TYR A 49 2.30 -8.14 -1.55
CA TYR A 49 1.30 -8.86 -2.32
C TYR A 49 1.78 -9.16 -3.75
N GLN A 50 2.38 -8.16 -4.43
CA GLN A 50 2.95 -8.34 -5.76
C GLN A 50 4.06 -9.41 -5.75
N LEU A 51 4.95 -9.37 -4.77
CA LEU A 51 6.02 -10.38 -4.61
C LEU A 51 5.44 -11.78 -4.43
N ARG A 52 4.43 -11.95 -3.57
CA ARG A 52 3.77 -13.25 -3.34
C ARG A 52 3.04 -13.76 -4.59
N MET A 53 2.42 -12.87 -5.36
CA MET A 53 1.76 -13.22 -6.61
C MET A 53 2.74 -13.59 -7.73
N LEU A 54 3.86 -12.84 -7.84
CA LEU A 54 4.86 -13.01 -8.90
C LEU A 54 5.86 -14.13 -8.60
N ALA A 55 6.09 -14.46 -7.33
CA ALA A 55 6.97 -15.57 -6.94
C ALA A 55 6.42 -16.95 -7.36
N GLY A 56 5.16 -17.05 -7.79
CA GLY A 56 4.50 -18.32 -8.08
C GLY A 56 4.34 -19.18 -6.83
N PRO A 57 3.67 -20.34 -6.92
CA PRO A 57 3.73 -21.32 -5.84
C PRO A 57 5.20 -21.70 -5.63
N VAL A 58 5.71 -21.51 -4.42
CA VAL A 58 7.00 -22.07 -4.00
C VAL A 58 6.92 -23.55 -4.35
N GLN A 59 7.67 -23.98 -5.36
CA GLN A 59 7.95 -25.39 -5.53
C GLN A 59 8.78 -25.75 -4.29
N THR A 60 8.13 -26.30 -3.28
CA THR A 60 8.79 -27.11 -2.27
C THR A 60 9.48 -28.22 -3.05
N LEU A 61 10.75 -28.01 -3.38
CA LEU A 61 11.63 -29.05 -3.89
C LEU A 61 11.70 -30.10 -2.78
N HIS A 62 11.11 -31.25 -3.09
CA HIS A 62 11.04 -32.44 -2.26
C HIS A 62 12.39 -33.14 -2.17
#